data_AF-A0A3D3ZIN0-F1
#
_entry.id   AF-A0A3D3ZIN0-F1
#
_cell.length_a   1.000
_cell.length_b   1.000
_cell.length_c   1.000
_cell.angle_alpha   90.00
_cell.angle_beta   90.00
_cell.angle_gamma   90.00
#
_symmetry.space_group_name_H-M   'P 1'
#
loop_
_entity.id
_entity.type
_entity.pdbx_description
1 polymer ?
#
loop_
_entity_poly.entity_id
_entity_poly.type
_entity_poly.pdbx_seq_one_letter_code
_entity_poly.pdbx_strand_id
1 'polypeptide(L)'
;MAGNRCVVYIEPGKVEVQNIDYPKLELPEQHRKCNHGVILRIVATNICGSDQHMVRGRTTAPKGQTLGHEITGEVIEVGRDV
;
A
#
# COMPACT_ATOMS: atom_id res chain seq x y z
N MET A 1 -3.66 8.19 17.82
CA MET A 1 -4.07 7.42 16.61
C MET A 1 -2.82 6.76 16.05
N ALA A 2 -2.86 5.47 15.75
CA ALA A 2 -1.73 4.80 15.12
C ALA A 2 -1.55 5.38 13.71
N GLY A 3 -0.41 6.01 13.44
CA GLY A 3 -0.11 6.58 12.13
C GLY A 3 0.22 5.48 11.12
N ASN A 4 -0.24 5.64 9.88
CA ASN A 4 0.15 4.79 8.76
C ASN A 4 1.04 5.60 7.80
N ARG A 5 2.20 5.05 7.43
CA ARG A 5 3.17 5.71 6.55
C ARG A 5 3.49 4.82 5.38
N CYS A 6 3.55 5.39 4.18
CA CYS A 6 3.79 4.65 2.95
C CYS A 6 4.79 5.38 2.05
N VAL A 7 5.47 4.63 1.19
CA VAL A 7 6.29 5.18 0.12
C VAL A 7 5.37 5.54 -1.05
N VAL A 8 5.36 6.81 -1.44
CA VAL A 8 4.51 7.37 -2.48
C VAL A 8 5.37 7.80 -3.67
N TYR A 9 4.97 7.40 -4.87
CA TYR A 9 5.57 7.85 -6.12
C TYR A 9 5.17 9.30 -6.42
N ILE A 10 6.16 10.19 -6.55
CA ILE A 10 5.92 11.62 -6.79
C ILE A 10 6.05 11.93 -8.28
N GLU A 11 7.15 11.51 -8.89
CA GLU A 11 7.49 11.69 -10.30
C GLU A 11 8.73 10.85 -10.66
N PRO A 12 9.12 10.76 -11.95
CA PRO A 12 10.28 9.95 -12.34
C PRO A 12 11.53 10.33 -11.54
N GLY A 13 12.13 9.32 -10.89
CA GLY A 13 13.31 9.45 -10.04
C GLY A 13 13.04 9.86 -8.59
N LYS A 14 11.78 10.08 -8.18
CA LYS A 14 11.44 10.60 -6.85
C LYS A 14 10.30 9.85 -6.17
N VAL A 15 10.58 9.41 -4.94
CA VAL A 15 9.60 8.85 -4.00
C VAL A 15 9.73 9.55 -2.64
N GLU A 16 8.66 9.57 -1.87
CA GLU A 16 8.64 10.17 -0.52
C GLU A 16 7.87 9.28 0.46
N VAL A 17 8.25 9.33 1.74
CA VAL A 17 7.44 8.72 2.80
C VAL A 17 6.40 9.72 3.25
N GLN A 18 5.12 9.38 3.11
CA GLN A 18 3.99 10.23 3.48
C GLN A 18 3.10 9.53 4.49
N ASN A 19 2.44 10.32 5.35
CA ASN A 19 1.36 9.82 6.19
C ASN A 19 0.13 9.59 5.31
N ILE A 20 -0.50 8.43 5.45
CA ILE A 20 -1.75 8.08 4.79
C ILE A 20 -2.77 7.61 5.83
N ASP A 21 -4.01 7.48 5.42
CA ASP A 21 -5.05 6.95 6.29
C ASP A 21 -4.74 5.51 6.72
N TYR A 22 -5.16 5.17 7.94
CA TYR A 22 -5.13 3.80 8.39
C TYR A 22 -6.08 2.95 7.53
N PRO A 23 -5.66 1.75 7.08
CA PRO A 23 -6.49 0.92 6.22
C PRO A 23 -7.77 0.50 6.94
N LYS A 24 -8.82 0.27 6.15
CA LYS A 24 -10.09 -0.26 6.64
C LYS A 24 -10.46 -1.48 5.80
N LEU A 25 -11.26 -2.39 6.36
CA LEU A 25 -11.79 -3.55 5.65
C LEU A 25 -12.96 -3.16 4.71
N GLU A 26 -12.70 -2.18 3.84
CA GLU A 26 -13.63 -1.67 2.84
C GLU A 26 -12.87 -1.14 1.62
N LEU A 27 -13.55 -1.10 0.49
CA LEU A 27 -13.10 -0.47 -0.75
C LEU A 27 -14.08 0.66 -1.05
N PRO A 28 -13.80 1.90 -0.60
CA PRO A 28 -14.72 3.02 -0.72
C PRO A 28 -15.10 3.32 -2.17
N GLU A 29 -14.11 3.29 -3.07
CA GLU A 29 -14.27 3.50 -4.53
C GLU A 29 -15.23 2.51 -5.19
N GLN A 30 -15.41 1.33 -4.56
CA GLN A 30 -16.29 0.27 -5.04
C GLN A 30 -17.56 0.11 -4.18
N HIS A 31 -17.74 0.98 -3.17
CA HIS A 31 -18.81 0.90 -2.18
C HIS A 31 -18.97 -0.51 -1.55
N ARG A 32 -17.85 -1.18 -1.28
CA ARG A 32 -17.84 -2.61 -0.90
C ARG A 32 -17.13 -2.84 0.43
N LYS A 33 -17.72 -3.67 1.31
CA LYS A 33 -17.03 -4.18 2.51
C LYS A 33 -16.20 -5.42 2.17
N CYS A 34 -15.01 -5.54 2.75
CA CYS A 34 -14.09 -6.67 2.57
C CYS A 34 -14.24 -7.68 3.71
N ASN A 35 -15.32 -8.45 3.69
CA ASN A 35 -15.59 -9.45 4.74
C ASN A 35 -14.55 -10.57 4.79
N HIS A 36 -13.90 -10.87 3.67
CA HIS A 36 -12.85 -11.87 3.50
C HIS A 36 -11.43 -11.27 3.59
N GLY A 37 -11.30 -10.03 4.06
CA GLY A 37 -10.04 -9.27 4.09
C GLY A 37 -9.33 -9.33 5.45
N VAL A 38 -8.05 -8.98 5.46
CA VAL A 38 -7.24 -8.78 6.67
C VAL A 38 -6.48 -7.45 6.61
N ILE A 39 -6.20 -6.88 7.77
CA ILE A 39 -5.22 -5.78 7.91
C ILE A 39 -3.95 -6.36 8.52
N LEU A 40 -2.82 -6.05 7.89
CA LEU A 40 -1.51 -6.48 8.34
C LEU A 40 -0.75 -5.33 9.00
N ARG A 41 -0.10 -5.62 10.14
CA ARG A 41 1.05 -4.85 10.60
C ARG A 41 2.26 -5.34 9.84
N ILE A 42 2.74 -4.54 8.90
CA ILE A 42 3.88 -4.90 8.05
C ILE A 42 5.14 -5.04 8.92
N VAL A 43 5.78 -6.21 8.84
CA VAL A 43 7.07 -6.49 9.49
C VAL A 43 8.20 -6.21 8.51
N ALA A 44 8.04 -6.64 7.26
CA ALA A 44 8.97 -6.35 6.16
C ALA A 44 8.19 -6.17 4.85
N THR A 45 8.64 -5.24 4.02
CA THR A 45 8.25 -5.13 2.62
C THR A 45 9.46 -4.68 1.83
N ASN A 46 9.75 -5.36 0.72
CA ASN A 46 11.01 -5.19 0.00
C ASN A 46 10.87 -4.18 -1.15
N ILE A 47 12.00 -3.93 -1.83
CA ILE A 47 12.06 -3.13 -3.06
C ILE A 47 12.30 -4.08 -4.22
N CYS A 48 11.38 -4.09 -5.18
CA CYS A 48 11.48 -4.94 -6.35
C CYS A 48 12.05 -4.18 -7.56
N GLY A 49 12.56 -4.92 -8.55
CA GLY A 49 12.91 -4.37 -9.86
C GLY A 49 11.70 -3.75 -10.59
N SER A 50 10.49 -4.26 -10.35
CA SER A 50 9.24 -3.69 -10.87
C SER A 50 8.92 -2.32 -10.25
N ASP A 51 9.17 -2.11 -8.96
CA ASP A 51 9.06 -0.78 -8.34
C ASP A 51 10.02 0.20 -9.02
N GLN A 52 11.24 -0.26 -9.31
CA GLN A 52 12.23 0.53 -10.03
C GLN A 52 11.79 0.87 -11.46
N HIS A 53 11.09 -0.03 -12.17
CA HIS A 53 10.51 0.30 -13.48
C HIS A 53 9.53 1.47 -13.38
N MET A 54 8.69 1.50 -12.33
CA MET A 54 7.77 2.62 -12.09
C MET A 54 8.53 3.91 -11.74
N VAL A 55 9.43 3.86 -10.76
CA VAL A 55 10.20 5.03 -10.31
C VAL A 55 11.07 5.61 -11.43
N ARG A 56 11.59 4.80 -12.35
CA ARG A 56 12.35 5.28 -13.51
C ARG A 56 11.48 5.83 -14.65
N GLY A 57 10.17 5.97 -14.45
CA GLY A 57 9.24 6.48 -15.46
C GLY A 57 9.08 5.55 -16.66
N ARG A 58 9.28 4.24 -16.48
CA ARG A 58 9.18 3.24 -17.55
C ARG A 58 7.80 2.58 -17.63
N THR A 59 6.84 3.08 -16.85
CA THR A 59 5.44 2.65 -16.82
C THR A 59 4.52 3.87 -16.78
N THR A 60 3.21 3.65 -16.78
CA THR A 60 2.17 4.70 -16.67
C THR A 60 1.69 4.91 -15.24
N ALA A 61 2.52 4.64 -14.22
CA ALA A 61 2.14 4.82 -12.82
C ALA A 61 1.74 6.29 -12.55
N PRO A 62 0.53 6.57 -12.00
CA PRO A 62 0.12 7.93 -11.68
C PRO A 62 0.88 8.50 -10.48
N LYS A 63 1.09 9.82 -10.48
CA LYS A 63 1.60 10.55 -9.31
C LYS A 63 0.67 10.30 -8.12
N GLY A 64 1.25 10.09 -6.93
CA GLY A 64 0.51 9.78 -5.71
C GLY A 64 0.26 8.29 -5.48
N GLN A 65 0.66 7.39 -6.40
CA GLN A 65 0.53 5.95 -6.20
C GLN A 65 1.44 5.47 -5.06
N THR A 66 0.88 4.69 -4.13
CA THR A 66 1.64 3.96 -3.09
C THR A 66 2.39 2.77 -3.71
N LEU A 67 3.64 2.55 -3.29
CA LEU A 67 4.50 1.47 -3.79
C LEU A 67 4.64 0.32 -2.78
N GLY A 68 5.20 -0.81 -3.25
CA GLY A 68 5.47 -2.01 -2.46
C GLY A 68 4.44 -3.12 -2.68
N HIS A 69 4.93 -4.32 -2.98
CA HIS A 69 4.10 -5.50 -3.28
C HIS A 69 4.74 -6.82 -2.79
N GLU A 70 5.73 -6.72 -1.90
CA GLU A 70 6.49 -7.85 -1.37
C GLU A 70 6.30 -7.94 0.15
N ILE A 71 5.04 -8.05 0.58
CA ILE A 71 4.62 -7.78 1.95
C ILE A 71 4.71 -9.04 2.82
N THR A 72 5.41 -8.95 3.94
CA THR A 72 5.37 -9.92 5.06
C THR A 72 4.96 -9.18 6.32
N GLY A 73 3.94 -9.68 7.03
CA GLY A 73 3.41 -9.00 8.20
C GLY A 73 2.56 -9.90 9.09
N GLU A 74 2.13 -9.32 10.21
CA GLU A 74 1.26 -9.96 11.20
C GLU A 74 -0.18 -9.53 10.98
N VAL A 75 -1.12 -10.46 11.03
CA VAL A 75 -2.56 -10.15 11.00
C VAL A 75 -2.96 -9.46 12.30
N ILE A 76 -3.56 -8.28 12.19
CA ILE A 76 -4.01 -7.48 13.36
C ILE A 76 -5.51 -7.16 13.33
N GLU A 77 -6.18 -7.34 12.19
CA GLU A 77 -7.63 -7.22 12.05
C GLU A 77 -8.09 -8.18 10.94
N VAL A 78 -9.27 -8.78 11.12
CA VAL A 78 -9.87 -9.73 10.18
C VAL A 78 -11.32 -9.36 9.90
N GLY A 79 -11.77 -9.61 8.67
CA GLY A 79 -13.18 -9.55 8.33
C GLY A 79 -13.94 -10.77 8.88
N ARG A 80 -15.27 -10.72 8.84
CA ARG A 80 -16.15 -11.78 9.39
C ARG A 80 -16.09 -13.14 8.68
N ASP A 81 -15.40 -13.21 7.54
CA ASP A 81 -15.32 -14.37 6.65
C ASP A 81 -13.84 -14.76 6.42
N VAL A 82 -13.04 -14.68 7.48
CA VAL A 82 -11.61 -15.04 7.55
C VAL A 82 -11.37 -15.86 8.80
#